data_AF-C5RYL9-F1
#
_entry.id   AF-C5RYL9-F1
#
_cell.length_a   1.000
_cell.length_b   1.000
_cell.length_c   1.000
_cell.angle_alpha   90.00
_cell.angle_beta   90.00
_cell.angle_gamma   90.00
#
_symmetry.space_group_name_H-M   'P 1'
#
loop_
_entity.id
_entity.type
_entity.pdbx_description
1 polymer ?
#
loop_
_entity_poly.entity_id
_entity_poly.type
_entity_poly.pdbx_seq_one_letter_code
_entity_poly.pdbx_strand_id
1 'polypeptide(L)'
;MARASKTNRINIFKLRQDINLTNFSSINEYEKIFSDEKSALFIQKNKKSIPEWSKFILPLAPKVHFENSSNSFIYLIKHKDNLYALTGGYGFKVIQDDIDEEFGLNVALRLIDNLSISSIHQFSVKSQTRQIQRSVANYNPSFDNENYNKILKSISGKGQFSGKNFLVQGKSSIVLRTEKDINNIEQVLDEIDDILNKEEKIKLFKSYKKVSDKKLIKKLNSKLYRELCKFYKNENNLSSLYLDLPDPFKKFDYSRYDLFIKNKHIEIDELDIDEIRSVIRQNFHNDLSIRELLNIKIIGITIENEDDIYHKNSLDKLVVYETHFNEKYYIKLEGKWFEVLDNIISFIEDRISNITVKKNYLPKWDTNNIKKQLRFSENVYAEQIYNNETAKVNGFKLLDRKLIQIDKSSKIESIQSCK
;
A
#
# COMPACT_ATOMS: atom_id res chain seq x y z
N MET A 1 -38.84 18.07 -3.08
CA MET A 1 -37.41 17.73 -2.92
C MET A 1 -37.22 17.09 -1.55
N ALA A 2 -36.93 15.78 -1.48
CA ALA A 2 -36.63 15.12 -0.21
C ALA A 2 -35.30 15.67 0.35
N ARG A 3 -35.32 16.13 1.60
CA ARG A 3 -34.10 16.56 2.32
C ARG A 3 -33.12 15.38 2.33
N ALA A 4 -31.92 15.57 1.82
CA ALA A 4 -30.87 14.57 1.91
C ALA A 4 -30.68 14.20 3.40
N SER A 5 -30.83 12.92 3.72
CA SER A 5 -30.63 12.39 5.06
C SER A 5 -29.20 12.69 5.53
N LYS A 6 -29.06 13.13 6.78
CA LYS A 6 -27.75 13.48 7.35
C LYS A 6 -26.90 12.21 7.46
N THR A 7 -25.70 12.25 6.88
CA THR A 7 -24.75 11.13 6.95
C THR A 7 -23.54 11.54 7.78
N ASN A 8 -23.02 10.61 8.58
CA ASN A 8 -21.83 10.77 9.40
C ASN A 8 -20.67 10.02 8.74
N ARG A 9 -19.50 10.67 8.60
CA ARG A 9 -18.26 9.99 8.23
C ARG A 9 -17.64 9.41 9.48
N ILE A 10 -17.36 8.12 9.48
CA ILE A 10 -16.72 7.41 10.59
C ILE A 10 -15.43 6.75 10.12
N ASN A 11 -14.49 6.62 11.05
CA ASN A 11 -13.22 5.94 10.86
C ASN A 11 -13.09 4.89 11.95
N ILE A 12 -13.23 3.62 11.59
CA ILE A 12 -13.26 2.50 12.53
C ILE A 12 -11.99 1.68 12.39
N PHE A 13 -11.38 1.38 13.53
CA PHE A 13 -10.26 0.48 13.67
C PHE A 13 -10.69 -0.72 14.50
N LYS A 14 -10.11 -1.88 14.22
CA LYS A 14 -10.13 -3.04 15.11
C LYS A 14 -8.79 -3.09 15.82
N LEU A 15 -8.78 -3.30 17.13
CA LEU A 15 -7.55 -3.51 17.89
C LEU A 15 -7.19 -5.00 17.91
N ARG A 16 -5.90 -5.29 18.11
CA ARG A 16 -5.39 -6.67 18.22
C ARG A 16 -6.05 -7.41 19.39
N GLN A 17 -6.16 -8.73 19.29
CA GLN A 17 -6.87 -9.58 20.27
C GLN A 17 -6.27 -9.53 21.69
N ASP A 18 -5.00 -9.18 21.83
CA ASP A 18 -4.31 -9.03 23.12
C ASP A 18 -4.60 -7.69 23.81
N ILE A 19 -5.27 -6.77 23.13
CA ILE A 19 -5.57 -5.42 23.61
C ILE A 19 -7.01 -5.35 24.12
N ASN A 20 -7.17 -4.84 25.34
CA ASN A 20 -8.43 -4.65 26.03
C ASN A 20 -8.61 -3.19 26.48
N LEU A 21 -9.82 -2.83 26.94
CA LEU A 21 -10.13 -1.50 27.46
C LEU A 21 -9.20 -1.08 28.62
N THR A 22 -8.77 -2.05 29.43
CA THR A 22 -7.87 -1.80 30.58
C THR A 22 -6.47 -1.36 30.18
N ASN A 23 -6.03 -1.67 28.95
CA ASN A 23 -4.77 -1.16 28.39
C ASN A 23 -4.79 0.37 28.21
N PHE A 24 -5.98 0.98 28.17
CA PHE A 24 -6.19 2.41 28.00
C PHE A 24 -6.75 3.05 29.28
N SER A 25 -6.11 2.81 30.43
CA SER A 25 -6.53 3.44 31.69
C SER A 25 -6.39 4.97 31.65
N SER A 26 -5.28 5.45 31.09
CA SER A 26 -4.96 6.86 30.85
C SER A 26 -4.22 7.02 29.52
N ILE A 27 -4.53 8.07 28.78
CA ILE A 27 -3.85 8.43 27.54
C ILE A 27 -3.27 9.83 27.70
N ASN A 28 -1.97 9.98 27.45
CA ASN A 28 -1.29 11.26 27.62
C ASN A 28 -1.92 12.34 26.74
N GLU A 29 -2.13 13.55 27.30
CA GLU A 29 -2.81 14.69 26.65
C GLU A 29 -4.30 14.49 26.31
N TYR A 30 -4.94 13.40 26.73
CA TYR A 30 -6.37 13.17 26.56
C TYR A 30 -7.09 13.11 27.90
N GLU A 31 -8.20 13.85 27.99
CA GLU A 31 -9.15 13.78 29.10
C GLU A 31 -10.06 12.57 28.90
N LYS A 32 -10.11 11.68 29.90
CA LYS A 32 -11.06 10.55 29.92
C LYS A 32 -12.43 11.07 30.35
N ILE A 33 -13.37 11.15 29.40
CA ILE A 33 -14.70 11.71 29.63
C ILE A 33 -15.61 10.70 30.31
N PHE A 34 -15.59 9.45 29.86
CA PHE A 34 -16.29 8.36 30.52
C PHE A 34 -15.64 7.02 30.21
N SER A 35 -15.95 6.02 31.03
CA SER A 35 -15.63 4.62 30.79
C SER A 35 -16.52 3.73 31.62
N ASP A 36 -17.00 2.69 30.98
CA ASP A 36 -17.72 1.57 31.60
C ASP A 36 -17.05 0.25 31.19
N GLU A 37 -17.71 -0.88 31.46
CA GLU A 37 -17.19 -2.21 31.13
C GLU A 37 -17.12 -2.48 29.61
N LYS A 38 -17.89 -1.74 28.81
CA LYS A 38 -18.04 -1.96 27.37
C LYS A 38 -17.39 -0.87 26.53
N SER A 39 -17.13 0.31 27.06
CA SER A 39 -16.70 1.45 26.25
C SER A 39 -15.93 2.49 27.05
N ALA A 40 -15.14 3.31 26.35
CA ALA A 40 -14.45 4.46 26.93
C ALA A 40 -14.27 5.58 25.90
N LEU A 41 -14.45 6.83 26.34
CA LEU A 41 -14.24 8.01 25.51
C LEU A 41 -13.13 8.89 26.08
N PHE A 42 -12.18 9.21 25.20
CA PHE A 42 -11.08 10.12 25.46
C PHE A 42 -11.17 11.31 24.50
N ILE A 43 -11.01 12.53 25.02
CA ILE A 43 -11.04 13.75 24.22
C ILE A 43 -9.80 14.58 24.53
N GLN A 44 -9.14 15.06 23.48
CA GLN A 44 -8.15 16.12 23.56
C GLN A 44 -8.77 17.40 22.99
N LYS A 45 -8.85 18.43 23.82
CA LYS A 45 -9.42 19.73 23.46
C LYS A 45 -8.34 20.77 23.24
N ASN A 46 -8.50 21.58 22.20
CA ASN A 46 -7.69 22.76 21.91
C ASN A 46 -6.17 22.54 21.98
N LYS A 47 -5.68 21.44 21.38
CA LYS A 47 -4.24 21.24 21.23
C LYS A 47 -3.72 22.31 20.27
N LYS A 48 -2.97 23.24 20.83
CA LYS A 48 -2.32 24.34 20.13
C LYS A 48 -1.11 23.84 19.37
N SER A 49 -0.98 24.27 18.11
CA SER A 49 0.23 24.08 17.31
C SER A 49 0.43 25.29 16.41
N ILE A 50 1.68 25.54 16.01
CA ILE A 50 2.00 26.56 15.03
C ILE A 50 2.02 25.87 13.66
N PRO A 51 1.26 26.34 12.64
CA PRO A 51 1.38 25.78 11.31
C PRO A 51 2.79 26.00 10.77
N GLU A 52 3.42 24.95 10.23
CA GLU A 52 4.77 25.00 9.66
C GLU A 52 4.91 26.22 8.71
N TRP A 53 4.11 26.26 7.65
CA TRP A 53 4.13 27.33 6.62
C TRP A 53 4.02 28.77 7.15
N SER A 54 3.60 28.99 8.41
CA SER A 54 3.59 30.32 9.02
C SER A 54 4.96 30.97 9.05
N LYS A 55 6.04 30.18 9.20
CA LYS A 55 7.43 30.68 9.16
C LYS A 55 7.79 31.20 7.78
N PHE A 56 7.36 30.51 6.72
CA PHE A 56 7.57 30.92 5.33
C PHE A 56 6.90 32.27 5.00
N ILE A 57 5.70 32.53 5.55
CA ILE A 57 4.96 33.77 5.33
C ILE A 57 5.40 34.91 6.26
N LEU A 58 6.11 34.61 7.36
CA LEU A 58 6.50 35.60 8.37
C LEU A 58 7.21 36.84 7.80
N PRO A 59 8.12 36.77 6.80
CA PRO A 59 8.74 37.96 6.21
C PRO A 59 7.73 38.91 5.54
N LEU A 60 6.64 38.38 4.98
CA LEU A 60 5.58 39.16 4.33
C LEU A 60 4.59 39.75 5.35
N ALA A 61 4.43 39.10 6.50
CA ALA A 61 3.46 39.48 7.52
C ALA A 61 4.01 39.31 8.95
N PRO A 62 5.06 40.06 9.34
CA PRO A 62 5.78 39.83 10.61
C PRO A 62 4.97 40.13 11.87
N LYS A 63 3.83 40.81 11.74
CA LYS A 63 2.92 41.13 12.84
C LYS A 63 1.81 40.09 13.03
N VAL A 64 1.65 39.16 12.08
CA VAL A 64 0.59 38.15 12.11
C VAL A 64 1.12 36.90 12.80
N HIS A 65 0.45 36.50 13.89
CA HIS A 65 0.75 35.26 14.60
C HIS A 65 -0.26 34.20 14.17
N PHE A 66 0.24 33.08 13.67
CA PHE A 66 -0.59 31.96 13.25
C PHE A 66 -0.57 30.88 14.34
N GLU A 67 -1.74 30.49 14.81
CA GLU A 67 -1.91 29.40 15.76
C GLU A 67 -3.07 28.51 15.29
N ASN A 68 -2.81 27.22 15.21
CA ASN A 68 -3.82 26.20 14.98
C ASN A 68 -4.31 25.68 16.33
N SER A 69 -5.61 25.46 16.45
CA SER A 69 -6.21 24.71 17.55
C SER A 69 -6.87 23.47 16.97
N SER A 70 -6.45 22.30 17.45
CA SER A 70 -6.99 21.02 17.02
C SER A 70 -7.72 20.30 18.16
N ASN A 71 -8.79 19.61 17.81
CA ASN A 71 -9.55 18.75 18.71
C ASN A 71 -9.48 17.31 18.17
N SER A 72 -9.34 16.34 19.06
CA SER A 72 -9.31 14.94 18.68
C SER A 72 -10.00 14.07 19.72
N PHE A 73 -10.47 12.90 19.31
CA PHE A 73 -11.09 11.94 20.21
C PHE A 73 -10.73 10.51 19.86
N ILE A 74 -10.83 9.64 20.86
CA ILE A 74 -10.72 8.19 20.75
C ILE A 74 -11.89 7.61 21.52
N TYR A 75 -12.77 6.91 20.82
CA TYR A 75 -13.87 6.17 21.40
C TYR A 75 -13.63 4.69 21.23
N LEU A 76 -13.37 3.99 22.35
CA LEU A 76 -13.17 2.56 22.40
C LEU A 76 -14.50 1.88 22.73
N ILE A 77 -14.82 0.80 22.02
CA ILE A 77 -16.02 0.00 22.25
C ILE A 77 -15.73 -1.48 22.07
N LYS A 78 -16.08 -2.26 23.09
CA LYS A 78 -16.08 -3.72 23.06
C LYS A 78 -17.36 -4.18 22.37
N HIS A 79 -17.22 -4.93 21.28
CA HIS A 79 -18.32 -5.52 20.54
C HIS A 79 -18.01 -6.98 20.28
N LYS A 80 -18.88 -7.87 20.78
CA LYS A 80 -18.62 -9.32 20.82
C LYS A 80 -17.26 -9.60 21.49
N ASP A 81 -16.38 -10.35 20.84
CA ASP A 81 -15.04 -10.70 21.33
C ASP A 81 -13.94 -9.71 20.90
N ASN A 82 -14.30 -8.60 20.24
CA ASN A 82 -13.34 -7.67 19.68
C ASN A 82 -13.44 -6.28 20.31
N LEU A 83 -12.32 -5.57 20.34
CA LEU A 83 -12.25 -4.16 20.72
C LEU A 83 -12.10 -3.31 19.46
N TYR A 84 -12.99 -2.35 19.29
CA TYR A 84 -12.98 -1.40 18.18
C TYR A 84 -12.67 0.01 18.69
N ALA A 85 -12.09 0.83 17.83
CA ALA A 85 -11.82 2.24 18.10
C ALA A 85 -12.40 3.12 16.99
N LEU A 86 -13.15 4.15 17.37
CA LEU A 86 -13.54 5.25 16.52
C LEU A 86 -12.68 6.46 16.86
N THR A 87 -12.05 7.07 15.86
CA THR A 87 -11.16 8.21 16.11
C THR A 87 -11.52 9.41 15.25
N GLY A 88 -11.38 10.60 15.82
CA GLY A 88 -11.42 11.87 15.10
C GLY A 88 -10.12 12.66 15.29
N GLY A 89 -9.77 13.48 14.30
CA GLY A 89 -8.52 14.26 14.33
C GLY A 89 -7.29 13.35 14.43
N TYR A 90 -6.40 13.67 15.37
CA TYR A 90 -5.15 12.93 15.61
C TYR A 90 -5.28 11.70 16.51
N GLY A 91 -6.49 11.31 16.94
CA GLY A 91 -6.69 10.18 17.86
C GLY A 91 -6.14 8.84 17.36
N PHE A 92 -6.14 8.60 16.04
CA PHE A 92 -5.60 7.36 15.46
C PHE A 92 -4.10 7.17 15.72
N LYS A 93 -3.33 8.26 15.87
CA LYS A 93 -1.88 8.19 16.09
C LYS A 93 -1.55 7.56 17.45
N VAL A 94 -2.42 7.74 18.43
CA VAL A 94 -2.26 7.18 19.78
C VAL A 94 -2.40 5.66 19.77
N ILE A 95 -3.34 5.14 18.99
CA ILE A 95 -3.67 3.70 18.95
C ILE A 95 -2.93 2.94 17.83
N GLN A 96 -2.05 3.61 17.07
CA GLN A 96 -1.46 3.08 15.84
C GLN A 96 -0.75 1.72 16.00
N ASP A 97 -0.08 1.52 17.13
CA ASP A 97 0.70 0.31 17.39
C ASP A 97 -0.19 -0.86 17.86
N ASP A 98 -1.45 -0.59 18.23
CA ASP A 98 -2.41 -1.55 18.77
C ASP A 98 -3.45 -2.03 17.76
N ILE A 99 -3.45 -1.43 16.56
CA ILE A 99 -4.42 -1.72 15.50
C ILE A 99 -4.12 -3.04 14.79
N ASP A 100 -5.18 -3.77 14.47
CA ASP A 100 -5.17 -4.81 13.45
C ASP A 100 -5.13 -4.16 12.06
N GLU A 101 -3.94 -4.17 11.46
CA GLU A 101 -3.66 -3.48 10.20
C GLU A 101 -4.38 -4.05 8.98
N GLU A 102 -4.83 -5.31 9.05
CA GLU A 102 -5.51 -5.95 7.93
C GLU A 102 -7.02 -5.72 7.98
N PHE A 103 -7.56 -5.30 9.13
CA PHE A 103 -8.99 -5.12 9.34
C PHE A 103 -9.65 -4.24 8.27
N GLY A 104 -9.17 -3.00 8.12
CA GLY A 104 -9.77 -2.04 7.19
C GLY A 104 -9.74 -2.51 5.73
N LEU A 105 -8.62 -3.09 5.30
CA LEU A 105 -8.45 -3.70 3.98
C LEU A 105 -9.42 -4.87 3.79
N ASN A 106 -9.51 -5.78 4.75
CA ASN A 106 -10.36 -6.97 4.68
C ASN A 106 -11.84 -6.61 4.54
N VAL A 107 -12.31 -5.58 5.26
CA VAL A 107 -13.67 -5.04 5.12
C VAL A 107 -13.85 -4.42 3.74
N ALA A 108 -12.92 -3.57 3.29
CA ALA A 108 -13.05 -2.85 2.03
C ALA A 108 -13.09 -3.79 0.80
N LEU A 109 -12.30 -4.86 0.79
CA LEU A 109 -12.28 -5.86 -0.30
C LEU A 109 -13.60 -6.63 -0.46
N ARG A 110 -14.39 -6.73 0.62
CA ARG A 110 -15.71 -7.37 0.65
C ARG A 110 -16.85 -6.37 0.41
N LEU A 111 -16.61 -5.10 0.74
CA LEU A 111 -17.62 -4.05 0.65
C LEU A 111 -17.68 -3.37 -0.73
N ILE A 112 -16.53 -2.97 -1.27
CA ILE A 112 -16.43 -2.22 -2.53
C ILE A 112 -16.90 -3.09 -3.70
N ASP A 113 -17.75 -2.53 -4.55
CA ASP A 113 -18.28 -3.24 -5.72
C ASP A 113 -17.21 -3.43 -6.81
N ASN A 114 -17.29 -4.56 -7.51
CA ASN A 114 -16.40 -4.82 -8.64
C ASN A 114 -16.63 -3.73 -9.70
N LEU A 115 -15.55 -3.09 -10.16
CA LEU A 115 -15.54 -1.94 -11.09
C LEU A 115 -15.89 -0.58 -10.48
N SER A 116 -15.95 -0.41 -9.16
CA SER A 116 -16.17 0.90 -8.54
C SER A 116 -14.95 1.47 -7.81
N ILE A 117 -13.78 0.84 -8.00
CA ILE A 117 -12.51 1.27 -7.41
C ILE A 117 -12.15 2.64 -7.98
N SER A 118 -11.98 3.60 -7.08
CA SER A 118 -11.60 4.99 -7.38
C SER A 118 -10.12 5.25 -7.13
N SER A 119 -9.51 4.50 -6.21
CA SER A 119 -8.08 4.61 -5.93
C SER A 119 -7.52 3.30 -5.38
N ILE A 120 -6.30 2.99 -5.78
CA ILE A 120 -5.53 1.87 -5.24
C ILE A 120 -4.12 2.36 -4.91
N HIS A 121 -3.62 1.96 -3.74
CA HIS A 121 -2.27 2.23 -3.32
C HIS A 121 -1.55 0.93 -3.01
N GLN A 122 -0.42 0.72 -3.69
CA GLN A 122 0.33 -0.53 -3.64
C GLN A 122 1.83 -0.26 -3.52
N PHE A 123 2.52 -1.19 -2.88
CA PHE A 123 3.98 -1.29 -2.93
C PHE A 123 4.41 -2.25 -4.04
N SER A 124 5.37 -1.86 -4.87
CA SER A 124 6.05 -2.79 -5.78
C SER A 124 7.26 -3.38 -5.09
N VAL A 125 7.44 -4.69 -5.22
CA VAL A 125 8.60 -5.42 -4.68
C VAL A 125 9.71 -5.58 -5.73
N LYS A 126 9.44 -5.23 -7.00
CA LYS A 126 10.46 -5.20 -8.06
C LYS A 126 10.74 -3.76 -8.53
N SER A 127 12.03 -3.40 -8.49
CA SER A 127 12.65 -2.24 -9.17
C SER A 127 12.31 -0.83 -8.64
N GLN A 128 12.90 0.20 -9.27
CA GLN A 128 13.09 1.59 -8.82
C GLN A 128 11.81 2.33 -8.38
N THR A 129 10.63 1.88 -8.80
CA THR A 129 9.35 2.50 -8.44
C THR A 129 8.64 1.66 -7.37
N ARG A 130 8.75 2.10 -6.11
CA ARG A 130 8.33 1.31 -4.94
C ARG A 130 6.92 1.57 -4.45
N GLN A 131 6.37 2.76 -4.68
CA GLN A 131 4.98 3.06 -4.36
C GLN A 131 4.22 3.47 -5.61
N ILE A 132 3.08 2.83 -5.82
CA ILE A 132 2.19 3.08 -6.95
C ILE A 132 0.84 3.48 -6.36
N GLN A 133 0.55 4.79 -6.43
CA GLN A 133 -0.78 5.32 -6.18
C GLN A 133 -1.45 5.60 -7.52
N ARG A 134 -2.58 4.94 -7.78
CA ARG A 134 -3.37 5.17 -8.99
C ARG A 134 -4.74 5.69 -8.60
N SER A 135 -5.05 6.90 -9.06
CA SER A 135 -6.42 7.42 -9.09
C SER A 135 -7.04 7.00 -10.41
N VAL A 136 -8.08 6.19 -10.34
CA VAL A 136 -8.61 5.46 -11.51
C VAL A 136 -10.13 5.47 -11.45
N ALA A 137 -10.79 5.59 -12.60
CA ALA A 137 -12.23 5.36 -12.68
C ALA A 137 -12.46 3.93 -13.16
N ASN A 138 -13.27 3.16 -12.43
CA ASN A 138 -13.68 1.81 -12.80
C ASN A 138 -12.52 0.81 -13.03
N TYR A 139 -11.46 0.93 -12.24
CA TYR A 139 -10.34 -0.01 -12.34
C TYR A 139 -10.75 -1.42 -11.93
N ASN A 140 -10.33 -2.39 -12.73
CA ASN A 140 -10.49 -3.80 -12.43
C ASN A 140 -9.12 -4.44 -12.15
N PRO A 141 -8.81 -4.76 -10.89
CA PRO A 141 -7.52 -5.32 -10.53
C PRO A 141 -7.28 -6.71 -11.12
N SER A 142 -8.35 -7.41 -11.53
CA SER A 142 -8.30 -8.76 -12.11
C SER A 142 -7.67 -8.80 -13.51
N PHE A 143 -7.62 -7.65 -14.20
CA PHE A 143 -7.04 -7.49 -15.54
C PHE A 143 -5.68 -6.79 -15.53
N ASP A 144 -5.21 -6.33 -14.36
CA ASP A 144 -3.90 -5.72 -14.24
C ASP A 144 -2.87 -6.80 -13.94
N ASN A 145 -2.20 -7.22 -15.01
CA ASN A 145 -1.13 -8.19 -14.97
C ASN A 145 0.08 -7.71 -14.18
N GLU A 146 0.16 -6.50 -13.64
CA GLU A 146 1.29 -6.10 -12.79
C GLU A 146 0.99 -6.24 -11.28
N ASN A 147 -0.26 -6.54 -10.91
CA ASN A 147 -0.65 -6.68 -9.50
C ASN A 147 0.06 -7.84 -8.79
N TYR A 148 0.58 -8.82 -9.52
CA TYR A 148 1.23 -10.00 -8.94
C TYR A 148 2.56 -9.70 -8.23
N ASN A 149 3.18 -8.53 -8.43
CA ASN A 149 4.39 -8.14 -7.69
C ASN A 149 4.12 -7.06 -6.63
N LYS A 150 2.85 -6.82 -6.31
CA LYS A 150 2.43 -5.64 -5.55
C LYS A 150 1.73 -5.99 -4.23
N ILE A 151 2.09 -5.30 -3.15
CA ILE A 151 1.42 -5.41 -1.84
C ILE A 151 0.39 -4.30 -1.74
N LEU A 152 -0.87 -4.64 -1.47
CA LEU A 152 -1.94 -3.65 -1.27
C LEU A 152 -1.77 -2.93 0.08
N LYS A 153 -1.67 -1.58 0.05
CA LYS A 153 -1.61 -0.74 1.26
C LYS A 153 -2.97 -0.11 1.58
N SER A 154 -3.66 0.38 0.55
CA SER A 154 -5.02 0.92 0.70
C SER A 154 -5.82 0.79 -0.57
N ILE A 155 -7.14 0.72 -0.43
CA ILE A 155 -8.10 0.69 -1.53
C ILE A 155 -9.26 1.62 -1.22
N SER A 156 -9.73 2.36 -2.22
CA SER A 156 -10.91 3.21 -2.12
C SER A 156 -11.84 2.95 -3.30
N GLY A 157 -13.14 3.01 -3.06
CA GLY A 157 -14.16 2.81 -4.09
C GLY A 157 -15.56 2.96 -3.54
N LYS A 158 -16.58 2.73 -4.38
CA LYS A 158 -17.98 2.78 -3.94
C LYS A 158 -18.46 1.39 -3.49
N GLY A 159 -19.13 1.33 -2.35
CA GLY A 159 -19.79 0.12 -1.88
C GLY A 159 -21.14 0.44 -1.26
N GLN A 160 -22.02 -0.56 -1.22
CA GLN A 160 -23.30 -0.45 -0.54
C GLN A 160 -23.14 -0.73 0.96
N PHE A 161 -23.43 0.26 1.79
CA PHE A 161 -23.43 0.15 3.26
C PHE A 161 -24.71 0.79 3.81
N SER A 162 -25.37 0.12 4.75
CA SER A 162 -26.69 0.46 5.30
C SER A 162 -27.72 0.73 4.19
N GLY A 163 -27.70 -0.07 3.12
CA GLY A 163 -28.61 0.02 1.97
C GLY A 163 -28.31 1.16 0.98
N LYS A 164 -27.31 2.02 1.22
CA LYS A 164 -26.96 3.16 0.36
C LYS A 164 -25.53 3.05 -0.18
N ASN A 165 -25.27 3.69 -1.32
CA ASN A 165 -23.94 3.70 -1.93
C ASN A 165 -23.09 4.80 -1.32
N PHE A 166 -21.97 4.42 -0.70
CA PHE A 166 -21.00 5.34 -0.11
C PHE A 166 -19.61 5.13 -0.66
N LEU A 167 -18.79 6.18 -0.58
CA LEU A 167 -17.35 6.05 -0.75
C LEU A 167 -16.78 5.36 0.49
N VAL A 168 -16.02 4.31 0.25
CA VAL A 168 -15.36 3.47 1.24
C VAL A 168 -13.86 3.55 0.99
N GLN A 169 -13.08 3.63 2.06
CA GLN A 169 -11.62 3.52 2.00
C GLN A 169 -11.13 2.55 3.07
N GLY A 170 -10.44 1.51 2.63
CA GLY A 170 -9.75 0.54 3.49
C GLY A 170 -8.26 0.78 3.54
N LYS A 171 -7.70 0.79 4.75
CA LYS A 171 -6.26 0.71 5.08
C LYS A 171 -6.16 -0.15 6.35
N SER A 172 -5.47 0.33 7.40
CA SER A 172 -5.58 -0.23 8.75
C SER A 172 -6.94 0.05 9.40
N SER A 173 -7.63 1.12 8.96
CA SER A 173 -9.03 1.38 9.27
C SER A 173 -9.95 1.22 8.08
N ILE A 174 -11.24 1.09 8.38
CA ILE A 174 -12.31 1.31 7.42
C ILE A 174 -12.90 2.71 7.62
N VAL A 175 -12.83 3.53 6.57
CA VAL A 175 -13.50 4.82 6.49
C VAL A 175 -14.76 4.65 5.67
N LEU A 176 -15.92 4.95 6.28
CA LEU A 176 -17.22 4.83 5.62
C LEU A 176 -18.17 5.94 6.08
N ARG A 177 -19.31 6.06 5.40
CA ARG A 177 -20.43 6.91 5.81
C ARG A 177 -21.61 6.07 6.25
N THR A 178 -22.33 6.54 7.26
CA THR A 178 -23.56 5.90 7.76
C THR A 178 -24.57 6.97 8.18
N GLU A 179 -25.84 6.60 8.19
CA GLU A 179 -26.94 7.44 8.73
C GLU A 179 -27.16 7.19 10.22
N LYS A 180 -26.59 6.10 10.74
CA LYS A 180 -26.58 5.78 12.16
C LYS A 180 -25.74 6.81 12.92
N ASP A 181 -26.19 7.17 14.10
CA ASP A 181 -25.43 8.01 15.03
C ASP A 181 -24.56 7.13 15.96
N ILE A 182 -23.86 7.78 16.89
CA ILE A 182 -22.98 7.08 17.83
C ILE A 182 -23.74 6.12 18.76
N ASN A 183 -25.02 6.38 19.04
CA ASN A 183 -25.85 5.52 19.88
C ASN A 183 -26.17 4.19 19.19
N ASN A 184 -26.14 4.17 17.86
CA ASN A 184 -26.42 3.00 17.03
C ASN A 184 -25.13 2.38 16.45
N ILE A 185 -23.97 2.63 17.07
CA ILE A 185 -22.69 2.17 16.56
C ILE A 185 -22.56 0.63 16.58
N GLU A 186 -23.15 -0.05 17.55
CA GLU A 186 -23.15 -1.53 17.61
C GLU A 186 -23.78 -2.12 16.34
N GLN A 187 -24.86 -1.53 15.83
CA GLN A 187 -25.50 -1.96 14.58
C GLN A 187 -24.64 -1.68 13.34
N VAL A 188 -23.71 -0.71 13.40
CA VAL A 188 -22.72 -0.49 12.32
C VAL A 188 -21.66 -1.58 12.38
N LEU A 189 -21.22 -1.95 13.58
CA LEU A 189 -20.25 -3.03 13.80
C LEU A 189 -20.81 -4.39 13.41
N ASP A 190 -22.10 -4.66 13.68
CA ASP A 190 -22.78 -5.87 13.20
C ASP A 190 -22.79 -5.97 11.68
N GLU A 191 -23.09 -4.86 10.99
CA GLU A 191 -23.05 -4.84 9.53
C GLU A 191 -21.61 -5.07 9.00
N ILE A 192 -20.59 -4.56 9.69
CA ILE A 192 -19.17 -4.82 9.36
C ILE A 192 -18.82 -6.29 9.57
N ASP A 193 -19.26 -6.90 10.67
CA ASP A 193 -19.04 -8.34 10.93
C ASP A 193 -19.74 -9.20 9.85
N ASP A 194 -20.97 -8.84 9.46
CA ASP A 194 -21.70 -9.49 8.37
C ASP A 194 -20.97 -9.36 7.03
N ILE A 195 -20.35 -8.20 6.77
CA ILE A 195 -19.51 -8.01 5.58
C ILE A 195 -18.29 -8.91 5.65
N LEU A 196 -17.61 -9.01 6.79
CA LEU A 196 -16.42 -9.85 6.97
C LEU A 196 -16.70 -11.35 6.76
N ASN A 197 -17.93 -11.80 7.05
CA ASN A 197 -18.39 -13.16 6.80
C ASN A 197 -18.67 -13.48 5.32
N LYS A 198 -18.70 -12.47 4.45
CA LYS A 198 -18.88 -12.66 2.99
C LYS A 198 -17.56 -12.93 2.29
N GLU A 199 -17.64 -13.49 1.09
CA GLU A 199 -16.49 -13.62 0.20
C GLU A 199 -15.98 -12.26 -0.28
N GLU A 200 -14.67 -12.18 -0.55
CA GLU A 200 -14.04 -11.00 -1.16
C GLU A 200 -14.63 -10.77 -2.56
N LYS A 201 -15.30 -9.62 -2.75
CA LYS A 201 -15.79 -9.19 -4.07
C LYS A 201 -14.60 -8.92 -4.99
N ILE A 202 -13.63 -8.17 -4.46
CA ILE A 202 -12.41 -7.80 -5.16
C ILE A 202 -11.34 -8.84 -4.87
N LYS A 203 -11.06 -9.69 -5.87
CA LYS A 203 -9.96 -10.66 -5.81
C LYS A 203 -8.67 -9.99 -6.25
N LEU A 204 -7.85 -9.59 -5.28
CA LEU A 204 -6.47 -9.19 -5.52
C LEU A 204 -5.54 -10.38 -5.33
N PHE A 205 -4.52 -10.46 -6.18
CA PHE A 205 -3.47 -11.46 -6.02
C PHE A 205 -2.73 -11.19 -4.71
N LYS A 206 -2.88 -12.12 -3.76
CA LYS A 206 -2.09 -12.12 -2.53
C LYS A 206 -0.75 -12.74 -2.90
N SER A 207 0.19 -11.91 -3.33
CA SER A 207 1.57 -12.33 -3.64
C SER A 207 2.45 -12.36 -2.41
N TYR A 208 1.92 -11.91 -1.27
CA TYR A 208 2.62 -11.82 -0.01
C TYR A 208 1.71 -12.23 1.13
N LYS A 209 2.31 -12.81 2.16
CA LYS A 209 1.64 -13.15 3.41
C LYS A 209 2.44 -12.60 4.58
N LYS A 210 1.81 -11.84 5.46
CA LYS A 210 2.44 -11.39 6.71
C LYS A 210 2.84 -12.60 7.54
N VAL A 211 4.10 -12.63 7.97
CA VAL A 211 4.62 -13.69 8.84
C VAL A 211 4.23 -13.37 10.28
N SER A 212 3.39 -14.22 10.87
CA SER A 212 2.96 -14.08 12.27
C SER A 212 3.67 -15.05 13.23
N ASP A 213 4.36 -16.07 12.71
CA ASP A 213 5.09 -17.05 13.54
C ASP A 213 6.31 -16.39 14.22
N LYS A 214 6.23 -16.22 15.54
CA LYS A 214 7.29 -15.65 16.37
C LYS A 214 8.62 -16.38 16.24
N LYS A 215 8.63 -17.72 16.06
CA LYS A 215 9.86 -18.50 15.90
C LYS A 215 10.51 -18.20 14.55
N LEU A 216 9.73 -18.16 13.49
CA LEU A 216 10.21 -17.78 12.16
C LEU A 216 10.71 -16.34 12.12
N ILE A 217 9.95 -15.39 12.67
CA ILE A 217 10.36 -13.98 12.81
C ILE A 217 11.72 -13.88 13.51
N LYS A 218 11.93 -14.61 14.61
CA LYS A 218 13.21 -14.61 15.33
C LYS A 218 14.36 -15.10 14.45
N LYS A 219 14.15 -16.14 13.64
CA LYS A 219 15.16 -16.65 12.69
C LYS A 219 15.46 -15.63 11.58
N LEU A 220 14.43 -15.02 11.01
CA LEU A 220 14.56 -14.00 9.96
C LEU A 220 15.28 -12.74 10.50
N ASN A 221 14.90 -12.27 11.69
CA ASN A 221 15.59 -11.19 12.39
C ASN A 221 17.07 -11.52 12.63
N SER A 222 17.39 -12.76 13.03
CA SER A 222 18.79 -13.16 13.24
C SER A 222 19.61 -13.08 11.94
N LYS A 223 19.01 -13.41 10.79
CA LYS A 223 19.64 -13.23 9.47
C LYS A 223 19.87 -11.76 9.14
N LEU A 224 18.84 -10.92 9.30
CA LEU A 224 18.94 -9.48 9.13
C LEU A 224 20.07 -8.90 9.97
N TYR A 225 20.11 -9.24 11.26
CA TYR A 225 21.09 -8.74 12.22
C TYR A 225 22.51 -9.11 11.83
N ARG A 226 22.71 -10.33 11.34
CA ARG A 226 24.01 -10.78 10.84
C ARG A 226 24.45 -9.98 9.62
N GLU A 227 23.56 -9.76 8.65
CA GLU A 227 23.90 -9.00 7.44
C GLU A 227 24.11 -7.51 7.74
N LEU A 228 23.31 -6.90 8.62
CA LEU A 228 23.56 -5.54 9.12
C LEU A 228 24.94 -5.45 9.79
N CYS A 229 25.30 -6.39 10.66
CA CYS A 229 26.62 -6.39 11.30
C CYS A 229 27.76 -6.45 10.28
N LYS A 230 27.66 -7.34 9.27
CA LYS A 230 28.66 -7.43 8.19
C LYS A 230 28.75 -6.12 7.39
N PHE A 231 27.61 -5.54 7.07
CA PHE A 231 27.52 -4.28 6.32
C PHE A 231 28.23 -3.14 7.04
N TYR A 232 27.95 -2.94 8.34
CA TYR A 232 28.62 -1.90 9.14
C TYR A 232 30.11 -2.18 9.37
N LYS A 233 30.53 -3.45 9.35
CA LYS A 233 31.94 -3.86 9.42
C LYS A 233 32.67 -3.83 8.07
N ASN A 234 31.99 -3.44 6.98
CA ASN A 234 32.56 -3.37 5.64
C ASN A 234 33.00 -4.73 5.06
N GLU A 235 32.39 -5.81 5.53
CA GLU A 235 32.68 -7.17 5.07
C GLU A 235 31.88 -7.56 3.82
N ASN A 236 30.95 -6.70 3.35
CA ASN A 236 30.09 -6.97 2.21
C ASN A 236 29.50 -5.67 1.61
N ASN A 237 29.47 -5.57 0.29
CA ASN A 237 28.58 -4.62 -0.42
C ASN A 237 27.26 -5.35 -0.69
N LEU A 238 26.15 -4.85 -0.13
CA LEU A 238 24.86 -5.54 -0.19
C LEU A 238 23.89 -4.79 -1.10
N SER A 239 23.30 -5.52 -2.05
CA SER A 239 22.15 -5.08 -2.85
C SER A 239 20.81 -5.29 -2.15
N SER A 240 20.78 -5.98 -1.01
CA SER A 240 19.54 -6.45 -0.36
C SER A 240 19.12 -5.68 0.90
N LEU A 241 19.84 -4.62 1.28
CA LEU A 241 19.56 -3.77 2.43
C LEU A 241 19.39 -2.32 1.96
N TYR A 242 18.32 -1.67 2.41
CA TYR A 242 18.09 -0.24 2.17
C TYR A 242 17.14 0.33 3.22
N LEU A 243 16.91 1.65 3.17
CA LEU A 243 15.95 2.33 4.02
C LEU A 243 14.75 2.76 3.19
N ASP A 244 13.56 2.73 3.79
CA ASP A 244 12.35 3.28 3.19
C ASP A 244 11.49 3.97 4.25
N LEU A 245 10.83 5.06 3.85
CA LEU A 245 9.87 5.77 4.69
C LEU A 245 8.48 5.16 4.52
N PRO A 246 7.68 5.04 5.60
CA PRO A 246 6.29 4.62 5.48
C PRO A 246 5.45 5.50 4.54
N ASP A 247 5.81 6.78 4.42
CA ASP A 247 5.25 7.73 3.46
C ASP A 247 6.40 8.32 2.63
N PRO A 248 6.48 8.03 1.31
CA PRO A 248 7.61 8.45 0.48
C PRO A 248 7.51 9.94 0.14
N PHE A 249 6.31 10.52 0.19
CA PHE A 249 6.13 11.95 -0.08
C PHE A 249 6.68 12.81 1.05
N LYS A 250 6.80 12.24 2.26
CA LYS A 250 7.47 12.90 3.38
C LYS A 250 8.93 13.23 3.11
N LYS A 251 9.63 12.50 2.23
CA LYS A 251 10.99 12.86 1.82
C LYS A 251 11.06 14.29 1.25
N PHE A 252 9.99 14.79 0.63
CA PHE A 252 9.95 16.16 0.09
C PHE A 252 9.70 17.24 1.15
N ASP A 253 9.20 16.86 2.33
CA ASP A 253 8.96 17.79 3.44
C ASP A 253 10.25 18.03 4.25
N TYR A 254 11.22 17.11 4.15
CA TYR A 254 12.43 17.11 4.97
C TYR A 254 13.60 17.77 4.25
N SER A 255 14.32 18.64 4.97
CA SER A 255 15.62 19.17 4.53
C SER A 255 16.77 18.23 4.82
N ARG A 256 16.67 17.47 5.92
CA ARG A 256 17.69 16.56 6.43
C ARG A 256 17.10 15.59 7.46
N TYR A 257 17.94 14.73 8.03
CA TYR A 257 17.55 13.81 9.10
C TYR A 257 18.50 13.90 10.28
N ASP A 258 17.94 13.79 11.47
CA ASP A 258 18.66 13.73 12.72
C ASP A 258 18.65 12.31 13.29
N LEU A 259 19.86 11.80 13.55
CA LEU A 259 20.13 10.51 14.15
C LEU A 259 20.44 10.68 15.63
N PHE A 260 19.66 10.03 16.49
CA PHE A 260 19.94 9.96 17.92
C PHE A 260 20.56 8.62 18.26
N ILE A 261 21.86 8.64 18.57
CA ILE A 261 22.68 7.45 18.84
C ILE A 261 23.45 7.66 20.14
N LYS A 262 23.24 6.82 21.17
CA LYS A 262 23.93 6.91 22.48
C LYS A 262 23.99 8.35 23.04
N ASN A 263 22.86 9.06 23.00
CA ASN A 263 22.71 10.46 23.42
C ASN A 263 23.50 11.50 22.59
N LYS A 264 24.14 11.09 21.49
CA LYS A 264 24.64 12.02 20.47
C LYS A 264 23.55 12.30 19.45
N HIS A 265 23.57 13.53 18.97
CA HIS A 265 22.77 14.02 17.88
C HIS A 265 23.69 14.13 16.66
N ILE A 266 23.35 13.47 15.56
CA ILE A 266 24.15 13.52 14.34
C ILE A 266 23.24 13.76 13.15
N GLU A 267 23.63 14.72 12.33
CA GLU A 267 22.92 15.16 11.15
C GLU A 267 23.35 14.36 9.92
N ILE A 268 22.40 14.03 9.05
CA ILE A 268 22.62 13.47 7.70
C ILE A 268 21.70 14.18 6.71
N ASP A 269 22.16 14.36 5.47
CA ASP A 269 21.39 15.07 4.45
C ASP A 269 20.33 14.14 3.84
N GLU A 270 20.72 12.89 3.53
CA GLU A 270 19.82 11.91 2.93
C GLU A 270 19.57 10.72 3.84
N LEU A 271 18.34 10.18 3.77
CA LEU A 271 18.02 8.91 4.41
C LEU A 271 18.60 7.76 3.60
N ASP A 272 19.90 7.57 3.74
CA ASP A 272 20.67 6.55 3.04
C ASP A 272 21.45 5.65 4.01
N ILE A 273 21.47 4.34 3.71
CA ILE A 273 22.09 3.36 4.61
C ILE A 273 23.62 3.46 4.61
N ASP A 274 24.23 3.86 3.50
CA ASP A 274 25.67 4.08 3.40
C ASP A 274 26.08 5.37 4.12
N GLU A 275 25.27 6.43 4.06
CA GLU A 275 25.48 7.67 4.81
C GLU A 275 25.42 7.42 6.33
N ILE A 276 24.39 6.72 6.82
CA ILE A 276 24.30 6.31 8.24
C ILE A 276 25.52 5.47 8.65
N ARG A 277 25.99 4.55 7.79
CA ARG A 277 27.20 3.76 8.04
C ARG A 277 28.43 4.65 8.16
N SER A 278 28.59 5.61 7.26
CA SER A 278 29.70 6.58 7.30
C SER A 278 29.72 7.34 8.62
N VAL A 279 28.57 7.87 9.03
CA VAL A 279 28.39 8.59 10.30
C VAL A 279 28.73 7.72 11.51
N ILE A 280 28.26 6.48 11.54
CA ILE A 280 28.56 5.55 12.64
C ILE A 280 30.06 5.29 12.73
N ARG A 281 30.73 5.12 11.59
CA ARG A 281 32.17 4.85 11.53
C ARG A 281 32.98 6.04 12.01
N GLN A 282 32.58 7.26 11.65
CA GLN A 282 33.23 8.50 12.06
C GLN A 282 33.06 8.79 13.55
N ASN A 283 31.86 8.55 14.11
CA ASN A 283 31.51 8.98 15.47
C ASN A 283 31.65 7.91 16.56
N PHE A 284 31.66 6.63 16.16
CA PHE A 284 31.63 5.48 17.08
C PHE A 284 32.58 4.35 16.68
N HIS A 285 33.38 4.49 15.61
CA HIS A 285 34.39 3.50 15.19
C HIS A 285 33.86 2.05 15.05
N ASN A 286 32.58 1.89 14.71
CA ASN A 286 31.87 0.60 14.63
C ASN A 286 31.65 -0.13 15.98
N ASP A 287 31.77 0.56 17.12
CA ASP A 287 31.55 0.02 18.48
C ASP A 287 30.07 0.01 18.91
N LEU A 288 29.15 0.00 17.94
CA LEU A 288 27.73 -0.12 18.22
C LEU A 288 27.31 -1.59 18.20
N SER A 289 26.68 -2.05 19.26
CA SER A 289 26.01 -3.35 19.27
C SER A 289 24.82 -3.35 18.29
N ILE A 290 24.39 -4.53 17.85
CA ILE A 290 23.23 -4.63 16.96
C ILE A 290 21.96 -4.03 17.57
N ARG A 291 21.78 -4.15 18.89
CA ARG A 291 20.65 -3.55 19.60
C ARG A 291 20.70 -2.03 19.53
N GLU A 292 21.89 -1.44 19.63
CA GLU A 292 22.07 0.01 19.52
C GLU A 292 21.83 0.49 18.10
N LEU A 293 22.33 -0.23 17.10
CA LEU A 293 22.07 0.04 15.68
C LEU A 293 20.57 0.06 15.37
N LEU A 294 19.86 -0.99 15.77
CA LEU A 294 18.42 -1.11 15.51
C LEU A 294 17.58 -0.03 16.22
N ASN A 295 18.08 0.49 17.35
CA ASN A 295 17.43 1.52 18.16
C ASN A 295 17.85 2.94 17.80
N ILE A 296 18.69 3.13 16.77
CA ILE A 296 18.97 4.47 16.23
C ILE A 296 17.64 5.12 15.88
N LYS A 297 17.32 6.21 16.57
CA LYS A 297 16.10 6.98 16.29
C LYS A 297 16.44 7.94 15.16
N ILE A 298 15.62 7.93 14.14
CA ILE A 298 15.75 8.75 12.95
C ILE A 298 14.55 9.71 12.96
N ILE A 299 14.84 11.00 12.91
CA ILE A 299 13.84 12.07 12.89
C ILE A 299 14.07 12.87 11.61
N GLY A 300 13.04 12.98 10.78
CA GLY A 300 13.09 13.90 9.64
C GLY A 300 12.98 15.33 10.17
N ILE A 301 13.87 16.20 9.70
CA ILE A 301 13.80 17.62 10.01
C ILE A 301 13.21 18.33 8.82
N THR A 302 12.13 19.06 9.05
CA THR A 302 11.46 19.81 7.99
C THR A 302 12.36 20.89 7.40
N ILE A 303 12.01 21.43 6.24
CA ILE A 303 12.70 22.59 5.64
C ILE A 303 12.80 23.78 6.62
N GLU A 304 11.91 23.84 7.60
CA GLU A 304 11.81 24.91 8.57
C GLU A 304 12.45 24.58 9.93
N ASN A 305 13.29 23.55 9.95
CA ASN A 305 14.10 23.18 11.10
C ASN A 305 13.29 22.69 12.31
N GLU A 306 12.15 22.02 12.07
CA GLU A 306 11.35 21.37 13.11
C GLU A 306 11.45 19.85 13.03
N ASP A 307 11.48 19.20 14.20
CA ASP A 307 11.41 17.75 14.33
C ASP A 307 10.05 17.24 13.84
N ASP A 308 10.05 16.26 12.93
CA ASP A 308 8.86 15.45 12.71
C ASP A 308 8.65 14.49 13.89
N ILE A 309 7.96 14.99 14.92
CA ILE A 309 7.59 14.24 16.12
C ILE A 309 6.69 13.04 15.76
N TYR A 310 6.04 13.04 14.59
CA TYR A 310 5.04 12.05 14.20
C TYR A 310 5.63 10.81 13.55
N HIS A 311 6.88 10.87 13.07
CA HIS A 311 7.57 9.76 12.41
C HIS A 311 8.92 9.45 13.04
N LYS A 312 9.00 9.50 14.38
CA LYS A 312 10.13 8.97 15.14
C LYS A 312 10.23 7.46 14.94
N ASN A 313 10.95 7.06 13.91
CA ASN A 313 11.15 5.68 13.56
C ASN A 313 12.54 5.24 14.02
N SER A 314 12.61 4.01 14.52
CA SER A 314 13.89 3.37 14.72
C SER A 314 14.41 2.86 13.38
N LEU A 315 15.73 2.72 13.26
CA LEU A 315 16.35 2.06 12.12
C LEU A 315 15.70 0.69 11.85
N ASP A 316 15.32 -0.05 12.90
CA ASP A 316 14.60 -1.32 12.77
C ASP A 316 13.29 -1.23 11.96
N LYS A 317 12.54 -0.13 12.09
CA LYS A 317 11.29 0.09 11.35
C LYS A 317 11.53 0.52 9.91
N LEU A 318 12.58 1.29 9.64
CA LEU A 318 12.90 1.83 8.30
C LEU A 318 13.72 0.87 7.44
N VAL A 319 14.47 -0.05 8.06
CA VAL A 319 15.28 -1.02 7.33
C VAL A 319 14.37 -1.98 6.58
N VAL A 320 14.60 -2.00 5.28
CA VAL A 320 14.08 -3.01 4.36
C VAL A 320 15.15 -4.02 4.08
N TYR A 321 14.77 -5.29 4.14
CA TYR A 321 15.69 -6.40 3.94
C TYR A 321 15.02 -7.56 3.23
N GLU A 322 15.65 -7.99 2.16
CA GLU A 322 15.21 -9.13 1.35
C GLU A 322 16.10 -10.34 1.65
N THR A 323 15.49 -11.50 1.86
CA THR A 323 16.24 -12.73 2.17
C THR A 323 15.53 -13.98 1.66
N HIS A 324 16.33 -14.98 1.31
CA HIS A 324 15.85 -16.30 0.97
C HIS A 324 16.08 -17.25 2.16
N PHE A 325 15.07 -18.02 2.57
CA PHE A 325 15.15 -18.96 3.68
C PHE A 325 14.21 -20.14 3.49
N ASN A 326 14.72 -21.37 3.62
CA ASN A 326 13.94 -22.60 3.44
C ASN A 326 13.10 -22.58 2.15
N GLU A 327 13.76 -22.30 1.02
CA GLU A 327 13.14 -22.28 -0.33
C GLU A 327 12.05 -21.22 -0.53
N LYS A 328 11.91 -20.29 0.41
CA LYS A 328 10.94 -19.20 0.35
C LYS A 328 11.64 -17.86 0.40
N TYR A 329 11.05 -16.89 -0.28
CA TYR A 329 11.50 -15.50 -0.23
C TYR A 329 10.77 -14.76 0.87
N TYR A 330 11.50 -13.90 1.58
CA TYR A 330 10.96 -13.04 2.62
C TYR A 330 11.47 -11.62 2.45
N ILE A 331 10.63 -10.66 2.77
CA ILE A 331 10.99 -9.24 2.83
C ILE A 331 10.55 -8.64 4.17
N LYS A 332 11.41 -7.82 4.77
CA LYS A 332 11.07 -7.00 5.93
C LYS A 332 10.69 -5.60 5.45
N LEU A 333 9.50 -5.11 5.79
CA LEU A 333 9.00 -3.77 5.45
C LEU A 333 8.27 -3.17 6.65
N GLU A 334 8.49 -1.89 6.95
CA GLU A 334 7.84 -1.19 8.08
C GLU A 334 7.92 -1.97 9.41
N GLY A 335 9.08 -2.60 9.67
CA GLY A 335 9.33 -3.44 10.85
C GLY A 335 8.74 -4.86 10.81
N LYS A 336 8.10 -5.28 9.70
CA LYS A 336 7.32 -6.52 9.60
C LYS A 336 7.82 -7.44 8.51
N TRP A 337 7.71 -8.74 8.74
CA TRP A 337 8.12 -9.76 7.79
C TRP A 337 6.95 -10.22 6.92
N PHE A 338 7.22 -10.36 5.64
CA PHE A 338 6.30 -10.90 4.65
C PHE A 338 6.97 -12.05 3.91
N GLU A 339 6.28 -13.17 3.80
CA GLU A 339 6.62 -14.27 2.89
C GLU A 339 6.12 -13.89 1.49
N VAL A 340 6.99 -13.96 0.49
CA VAL A 340 6.61 -13.86 -0.92
C VAL A 340 6.07 -15.22 -1.33
N LEU A 341 4.83 -15.24 -1.80
CA LEU A 341 4.18 -16.48 -2.20
C LEU A 341 4.63 -16.82 -3.62
N ASP A 342 5.18 -18.03 -3.80
CA ASP A 342 5.58 -18.58 -5.11
C ASP A 342 4.39 -18.78 -6.09
N ASN A 343 3.18 -18.46 -5.63
CA ASN A 343 1.91 -18.65 -6.33
C ASN A 343 1.75 -17.83 -7.61
N ILE A 344 2.68 -16.94 -7.93
CA ILE A 344 2.72 -16.24 -9.22
C ILE A 344 2.84 -17.28 -10.33
N ILE A 345 3.70 -18.30 -10.17
CA ILE A 345 3.86 -19.36 -11.17
C ILE A 345 2.59 -20.21 -11.27
N SER A 346 2.04 -20.68 -10.15
CA SER A 346 0.82 -21.49 -10.17
C SER A 346 -0.40 -20.72 -10.72
N PHE A 347 -0.46 -19.41 -10.51
CA PHE A 347 -1.51 -18.56 -11.08
C PHE A 347 -1.29 -18.31 -12.58
N ILE A 348 -0.05 -18.07 -13.02
CA ILE A 348 0.28 -18.00 -14.45
C ILE A 348 -0.09 -19.33 -15.11
N GLU A 349 0.25 -20.46 -14.49
CA GLU A 349 -0.11 -21.80 -14.96
C GLU A 349 -1.62 -22.01 -15.03
N ASP A 350 -2.38 -21.64 -13.98
CA ASP A 350 -3.85 -21.72 -13.96
C ASP A 350 -4.50 -20.81 -15.01
N ARG A 351 -3.97 -19.59 -15.21
CA ARG A 351 -4.43 -18.71 -16.29
C ARG A 351 -4.10 -19.30 -17.65
N ILE A 352 -2.90 -19.83 -17.86
CA ILE A 352 -2.48 -20.46 -19.12
C ILE A 352 -3.34 -21.70 -19.41
N SER A 353 -3.62 -22.54 -18.41
CA SER A 353 -4.46 -23.73 -18.59
C SER A 353 -5.90 -23.39 -18.94
N ASN A 354 -6.40 -22.24 -18.46
CA ASN A 354 -7.73 -21.75 -18.78
C ASN A 354 -7.80 -21.03 -20.14
N ILE A 355 -6.67 -20.74 -20.81
CA ILE A 355 -6.68 -20.22 -22.18
C ILE A 355 -7.02 -21.36 -23.14
N THR A 356 -8.22 -21.30 -23.72
CA THR A 356 -8.62 -22.23 -24.79
C THR A 356 -7.87 -21.90 -26.07
N VAL A 357 -6.74 -22.58 -26.31
CA VAL A 357 -6.00 -22.45 -27.58
C VAL A 357 -6.72 -23.26 -28.66
N LYS A 358 -7.40 -22.57 -29.59
CA LYS A 358 -7.95 -23.21 -30.79
C LYS A 358 -6.82 -23.59 -31.76
N LYS A 359 -6.21 -24.75 -31.54
CA LYS A 359 -5.23 -25.33 -32.48
C LYS A 359 -5.94 -25.66 -33.80
N ASN A 360 -5.28 -25.40 -34.93
CA ASN A 360 -5.80 -25.58 -36.29
C ASN A 360 -6.92 -24.63 -36.74
N TYR A 361 -7.12 -23.50 -36.04
CA TYR A 361 -8.04 -22.46 -36.53
C TYR A 361 -7.52 -21.79 -37.82
N LEU A 362 -6.20 -21.68 -37.96
CA LEU A 362 -5.55 -21.19 -39.17
C LEU A 362 -4.88 -22.37 -39.90
N PRO A 363 -4.76 -22.30 -41.24
CA PRO A 363 -4.02 -23.27 -42.05
C PRO A 363 -2.59 -23.45 -41.52
N LYS A 364 -2.00 -24.64 -41.69
CA LYS A 364 -0.59 -24.81 -41.31
C LYS A 364 0.30 -24.00 -42.23
N TRP A 365 1.29 -23.32 -41.66
CA TRP A 365 2.32 -22.64 -42.41
C TRP A 365 3.17 -23.66 -43.20
N ASP A 366 2.97 -23.73 -44.51
CA ASP A 366 3.78 -24.57 -45.40
C ASP A 366 4.88 -23.74 -46.08
N THR A 367 6.07 -23.79 -45.48
CA THR A 367 7.27 -23.11 -46.00
C THR A 367 7.63 -23.49 -47.44
N ASN A 368 7.30 -24.70 -47.91
CA ASN A 368 7.68 -25.14 -49.25
C ASN A 368 6.76 -24.58 -50.33
N ASN A 369 5.46 -24.48 -50.02
CA ASN A 369 4.48 -23.86 -50.91
C ASN A 369 4.73 -22.35 -51.03
N ILE A 370 4.94 -21.67 -49.89
CA ILE A 370 5.20 -20.23 -49.85
C ILE A 370 6.52 -19.88 -50.58
N LYS A 371 7.58 -20.69 -50.43
CA LYS A 371 8.84 -20.50 -51.18
C LYS A 371 8.68 -20.66 -52.68
N LYS A 372 7.80 -21.55 -53.16
CA LYS A 372 7.51 -21.69 -54.59
C LYS A 372 6.79 -20.46 -55.15
N GLN A 373 5.86 -19.89 -54.39
CA GLN A 373 5.12 -18.68 -54.79
C GLN A 373 6.01 -17.43 -54.77
N LEU A 374 6.95 -17.33 -53.82
CA LEU A 374 7.91 -16.22 -53.73
C LEU A 374 8.89 -16.15 -54.91
N ARG A 375 9.20 -17.29 -55.57
CA ARG A 375 10.07 -17.31 -56.76
C ARG A 375 9.51 -16.51 -57.95
N PHE A 376 8.21 -16.21 -57.95
CA PHE A 376 7.52 -15.52 -59.04
C PHE A 376 7.14 -14.07 -58.70
N SER A 377 7.58 -13.52 -57.58
CA SER A 377 7.21 -12.16 -57.17
C SER A 377 8.32 -11.49 -56.37
N GLU A 378 9.04 -10.57 -57.02
CA GLU A 378 10.00 -9.71 -56.33
C GLU A 378 9.24 -8.75 -55.40
N ASN A 379 9.69 -8.64 -54.14
CA ASN A 379 9.17 -7.77 -53.07
C ASN A 379 7.91 -8.21 -52.29
N VAL A 380 7.57 -9.50 -52.23
CA VAL A 380 6.51 -10.00 -51.33
C VAL A 380 7.11 -10.79 -50.17
N TYR A 381 6.65 -10.55 -48.94
CA TYR A 381 7.07 -11.32 -47.76
C TYR A 381 6.26 -12.63 -47.66
N ALA A 382 6.92 -13.72 -47.23
CA ALA A 382 6.29 -15.03 -47.01
C ALA A 382 5.02 -14.93 -46.14
N GLU A 383 5.07 -14.10 -45.11
CA GLU A 383 3.98 -13.83 -44.19
C GLU A 383 2.77 -13.20 -44.88
N GLN A 384 3.03 -12.29 -45.81
CA GLN A 384 1.98 -11.59 -46.53
C GLN A 384 1.21 -12.52 -47.47
N ILE A 385 1.88 -13.49 -48.08
CA ILE A 385 1.24 -14.50 -48.94
C ILE A 385 0.32 -15.39 -48.10
N TYR A 386 0.86 -15.96 -47.02
CA TYR A 386 0.10 -16.81 -46.11
C TYR A 386 -1.11 -16.09 -45.50
N ASN A 387 -0.92 -14.85 -45.03
CA ASN A 387 -1.98 -14.05 -44.46
C ASN A 387 -3.09 -13.78 -45.49
N ASN A 388 -2.72 -13.42 -46.74
CA ASN A 388 -3.69 -13.17 -47.82
C ASN A 388 -4.50 -14.41 -48.20
N GLU A 389 -3.84 -15.56 -48.33
CA GLU A 389 -4.53 -16.80 -48.67
C GLU A 389 -5.46 -17.25 -47.54
N THR A 390 -4.96 -17.24 -46.31
CA THR A 390 -5.73 -17.58 -45.11
C THR A 390 -6.94 -16.68 -44.95
N ALA A 391 -6.77 -15.37 -45.21
CA ALA A 391 -7.86 -14.41 -45.16
C ALA A 391 -8.91 -14.65 -46.24
N LYS A 392 -8.50 -14.94 -47.48
CA LYS A 392 -9.43 -15.27 -48.56
C LYS A 392 -10.23 -16.54 -48.26
N VAL A 393 -9.57 -17.60 -47.82
CA VAL A 393 -10.20 -18.90 -47.55
C VAL A 393 -11.23 -18.80 -46.42
N ASN A 394 -10.95 -18.01 -45.39
CA ASN A 394 -11.80 -17.92 -44.20
C ASN A 394 -12.67 -16.65 -44.16
N GLY A 395 -12.69 -15.85 -45.23
CA GLY A 395 -13.41 -14.58 -45.28
C GLY A 395 -12.92 -13.54 -44.26
N PHE A 396 -11.68 -13.65 -43.78
CA PHE A 396 -11.11 -12.69 -42.84
C PHE A 396 -10.66 -11.42 -43.56
N LYS A 397 -10.58 -10.33 -42.81
CA LYS A 397 -9.99 -9.09 -43.29
C LYS A 397 -8.62 -8.90 -42.64
N LEU A 398 -7.61 -8.58 -43.45
CA LEU A 398 -6.24 -8.35 -42.99
C LEU A 398 -6.05 -6.89 -42.58
N LEU A 399 -5.77 -6.68 -41.30
CA LEU A 399 -5.56 -5.34 -40.73
C LEU A 399 -4.11 -4.86 -40.87
N ASP A 400 -3.20 -5.72 -41.34
CA ASP A 400 -1.82 -5.35 -41.57
C ASP A 400 -1.69 -4.60 -42.91
N ARG A 401 -1.14 -3.38 -42.86
CA ARG A 401 -0.77 -2.50 -43.99
C ARG A 401 -1.89 -1.98 -44.91
N LYS A 402 -3.14 -2.46 -44.81
CA LYS A 402 -4.28 -1.93 -45.59
C LYS A 402 -5.35 -1.37 -44.66
N LEU A 403 -5.77 -0.14 -44.94
CA LEU A 403 -6.96 0.45 -44.32
C LEU A 403 -8.20 -0.30 -44.82
N ILE A 404 -8.98 -0.84 -43.88
CA ILE A 404 -10.24 -1.49 -44.17
C ILE A 404 -11.36 -0.51 -43.83
N GLN A 405 -12.12 -0.08 -44.83
CA GLN A 405 -13.38 0.61 -44.61
C GLN A 405 -14.46 -0.41 -44.20
N ILE A 406 -15.26 -0.01 -43.21
CA ILE A 406 -16.39 -0.77 -42.71
C ILE A 406 -17.63 0.08 -42.99
N ASP A 407 -18.62 -0.47 -43.71
CA ASP A 407 -19.79 0.27 -44.20
C ASP A 407 -20.81 0.63 -43.10
N LYS A 408 -20.53 0.28 -41.83
CA LYS A 408 -21.36 0.65 -40.67
C LYS A 408 -20.45 0.99 -39.48
N SER A 409 -20.95 1.86 -38.60
CA SER A 409 -20.32 2.23 -37.33
C SER A 409 -20.12 1.01 -36.44
N SER A 410 -18.97 0.35 -36.57
CA SER A 410 -18.57 -0.74 -35.70
C SER A 410 -17.73 -0.19 -34.55
N LYS A 411 -17.93 -0.70 -33.32
CA LYS A 411 -17.20 -0.33 -32.10
C LYS A 411 -15.77 -0.92 -32.03
N ILE A 412 -15.11 -1.13 -33.17
CA ILE A 412 -13.75 -1.66 -33.20
C ILE A 412 -12.83 -0.50 -33.62
N GLU A 413 -12.19 0.11 -32.63
CA GLU A 413 -11.08 1.05 -32.86
C GLU A 413 -9.82 0.24 -33.16
N SER A 414 -9.24 0.40 -34.36
CA SER A 414 -7.88 -0.05 -34.65
C SER A 414 -6.93 1.14 -34.60
N ILE A 415 -5.99 1.11 -33.65
CA ILE A 415 -4.92 2.11 -33.53
C ILE A 415 -3.90 1.87 -34.65
N GLN A 416 -3.75 2.84 -35.54
CA GLN A 416 -2.71 2.89 -36.55
C GLN A 416 -1.53 3.67 -35.96
N SER A 417 -0.33 3.08 -35.92
CA SER A 417 0.88 3.80 -35.48
C SER A 417 1.19 4.93 -36.46
N CYS A 418 1.18 6.17 -35.98
CA CYS A 418 1.91 7.25 -36.62
C CYS A 418 3.41 6.93 -36.60
N LYS A 419 4.09 7.28 -37.71
CA LYS A 419 5.52 7.08 -37.95
C LYS A 419 6.41 7.62 -36.85
#